data_AF-A0A2N7V0D5-F1
#
_entry.id   AF-A0A2N7V0D5-F1
#
_cell.length_a   1.000
_cell.length_b   1.000
_cell.length_c   1.000
_cell.angle_alpha   90.00
_cell.angle_beta   90.00
_cell.angle_gamma   90.00
#
_symmetry.space_group_name_H-M   'P 1'
#
loop_
_entity.id
_entity.type
_entity.pdbx_description
1 polymer ?
#
loop_
_entity_poly.entity_id
_entity_poly.type
_entity_poly.pdbx_seq_one_letter_code
_entity_poly.pdbx_strand_id
1 'polypeptide(L)'
;MSSQTAAERELAELLVESLNLEDVQPADIDPEAPLFNTGLGLDSIDALELALAISKRYGFQLRSDNDENRRIFASLRALSAHVEANKTV
;
A
#
# COMPACT_ATOMS: atom_id res chain seq x y z
N MET A 1 -4.37 -15.92 10.75
CA MET A 1 -4.87 -15.34 9.49
C MET A 1 -5.34 -13.95 9.85
N SER A 2 -4.51 -12.94 9.61
CA SER A 2 -4.86 -11.56 9.89
C SER A 2 -5.91 -11.13 8.87
N SER A 3 -7.14 -10.94 9.33
CA SER A 3 -8.24 -10.52 8.45
C SER A 3 -8.01 -9.08 8.00
N GLN A 4 -7.98 -8.87 6.68
CA GLN A 4 -7.93 -7.54 6.10
C GLN A 4 -9.23 -6.76 6.41
N THR A 5 -9.09 -5.48 6.70
CA THR A 5 -10.18 -4.51 6.73
C THR A 5 -10.60 -4.13 5.31
N ALA A 6 -11.76 -3.47 5.16
CA ALA A 6 -12.22 -3.00 3.86
C ALA A 6 -11.23 -2.03 3.19
N ALA A 7 -10.60 -1.15 3.98
CA ALA A 7 -9.60 -0.22 3.49
C ALA A 7 -8.29 -0.90 3.10
N GLU A 8 -7.82 -1.87 3.89
CA GLU A 8 -6.65 -2.69 3.55
C GLU A 8 -6.90 -3.46 2.25
N ARG A 9 -8.09 -4.05 2.07
CA ARG A 9 -8.45 -4.77 0.85
C ARG A 9 -8.51 -3.86 -0.38
N GLU A 10 -9.11 -2.67 -0.26
CA GLU A 10 -9.15 -1.69 -1.36
C GLU A 10 -7.73 -1.27 -1.79
N LEU A 11 -6.82 -1.09 -0.83
CA LEU A 11 -5.42 -0.80 -1.11
C LEU A 11 -4.66 -1.99 -1.68
N ALA A 12 -4.95 -3.21 -1.22
CA ALA A 12 -4.38 -4.43 -1.77
C ALA A 12 -4.79 -4.61 -3.24
N GLU A 13 -6.06 -4.36 -3.56
CA GLU A 13 -6.59 -4.37 -4.93
C GLU A 13 -5.89 -3.30 -5.77
N LEU A 14 -5.78 -2.06 -5.26
CA LEU A 14 -5.03 -1.00 -5.93
C LEU A 14 -3.56 -1.37 -6.15
N LEU A 15 -2.91 -2.01 -5.18
CA LEU A 15 -1.51 -2.42 -5.27
C LEU A 15 -1.33 -3.47 -6.36
N VAL A 16 -2.15 -4.53 -6.36
CA VAL A 16 -2.10 -5.58 -7.38
C VAL A 16 -2.41 -5.03 -8.77
N GLU A 17 -3.37 -4.12 -8.89
CA GLU A 17 -3.71 -3.45 -10.16
C GLU A 17 -2.60 -2.50 -10.63
N SER A 18 -2.03 -1.69 -9.73
CA SER A 18 -1.02 -0.68 -10.09
C SER A 18 0.31 -1.30 -10.46
N LEU A 19 0.68 -2.39 -9.78
CA LEU A 19 1.94 -3.11 -9.97
C LEU A 19 1.80 -4.33 -10.87
N ASN A 20 0.59 -4.55 -11.41
CA ASN A 20 0.26 -5.65 -12.31
C ASN A 20 0.73 -7.03 -11.79
N LEU A 21 0.48 -7.30 -10.50
CA LEU A 21 0.89 -8.54 -9.83
C LEU A 21 -0.09 -9.68 -10.14
N GLU A 22 0.05 -10.29 -11.31
CA GLU A 22 -0.87 -11.35 -11.79
C GLU A 22 -0.89 -12.60 -10.90
N ASP A 23 0.23 -12.89 -10.22
CA ASP A 23 0.39 -14.05 -9.33
C ASP A 23 -0.02 -13.79 -7.87
N VAL A 24 -0.43 -12.56 -7.55
CA VAL A 24 -0.76 -12.15 -6.16
C VAL A 24 -2.24 -11.81 -6.08
N GLN A 25 -2.98 -12.53 -5.24
CA GLN A 25 -4.36 -12.15 -4.94
C GLN A 25 -4.37 -11.07 -3.84
N PRO A 26 -5.16 -9.99 -3.99
CA PRO A 26 -5.29 -8.95 -2.98
C PRO A 26 -5.64 -9.51 -1.60
N ALA A 27 -6.50 -10.52 -1.54
CA ALA A 27 -6.96 -11.15 -0.29
C ALA A 27 -5.87 -11.99 0.41
N ASP A 28 -4.83 -12.41 -0.30
CA ASP A 28 -3.72 -13.20 0.25
C ASP A 28 -2.59 -12.32 0.79
N ILE A 29 -2.64 -11.00 0.58
CA ILE A 29 -1.65 -10.05 1.09
C ILE A 29 -1.79 -9.94 2.61
N ASP A 30 -0.76 -10.32 3.35
CA ASP A 30 -0.77 -10.15 4.80
C ASP A 30 -0.64 -8.66 5.16
N PRO A 31 -1.62 -8.07 5.88
CA PRO A 31 -1.61 -6.64 6.15
C PRO A 31 -0.51 -6.19 7.12
N GLU A 32 0.06 -7.11 7.90
CA GLU A 32 1.12 -6.84 8.86
C GLU A 32 2.51 -7.18 8.32
N ALA A 33 2.58 -7.92 7.20
CA ALA A 33 3.83 -8.30 6.58
C ALA A 33 4.50 -7.12 5.84
N PRO A 34 5.85 -7.15 5.70
CA PRO A 34 6.57 -6.16 4.92
C PRO A 34 6.16 -6.19 3.44
N LEU A 35 5.75 -5.05 2.87
CA LEU A 35 5.43 -5.00 1.43
C LEU A 35 6.70 -5.09 0.56
N PHE A 36 7.79 -4.45 1.00
CA PHE A 36 9.04 -4.35 0.24
C PHE A 36 10.09 -5.35 0.69
N ASN A 37 11.02 -5.68 -0.22
CA ASN A 37 12.14 -6.62 -0.04
C ASN A 37 11.73 -8.08 0.24
N THR A 38 11.08 -8.36 1.38
CA THR A 38 10.96 -9.74 1.91
C THR A 38 9.56 -10.32 1.86
N GLY A 39 8.50 -9.49 1.82
CA GLY A 39 7.13 -9.99 1.68
C GLY A 39 6.72 -10.13 0.22
N LEU A 40 6.09 -9.10 -0.34
CA LEU A 40 5.69 -9.11 -1.77
C LEU A 40 6.87 -9.00 -2.74
N GLY A 41 8.08 -8.79 -2.23
CA GLY A 41 9.27 -8.65 -3.07
C GLY A 41 9.32 -7.35 -3.87
N LEU A 42 8.49 -6.37 -3.50
CA LEU A 42 8.42 -5.09 -4.20
C LEU A 42 9.73 -4.32 -4.05
N ASP A 43 10.10 -3.62 -5.10
CA ASP A 43 11.27 -2.77 -5.16
C ASP A 43 10.94 -1.30 -4.89
N SER A 44 11.97 -0.45 -4.95
CA SER A 44 11.84 0.99 -4.74
C SER A 44 11.03 1.70 -5.84
N ILE A 45 10.95 1.12 -7.04
CA ILE A 45 10.22 1.65 -8.19
C ILE A 45 8.73 1.39 -8.00
N ASP A 46 8.39 0.17 -7.60
CA ASP A 46 7.02 -0.23 -7.26
C ASP A 46 6.43 0.69 -6.18
N ALA A 47 7.23 1.05 -5.17
CA ALA A 47 6.82 1.98 -4.11
C ALA A 47 6.37 3.34 -4.67
N LEU A 48 7.13 3.86 -5.65
CA LEU A 48 6.85 5.15 -6.29
C LEU A 48 5.60 5.08 -7.17
N GLU A 49 5.42 3.98 -7.91
CA GLU A 49 4.23 3.77 -8.73
C GLU A 49 2.98 3.66 -7.87
N LEU A 50 3.03 2.90 -6.76
CA LEU A 50 1.96 2.81 -5.79
C LEU A 50 1.67 4.18 -5.13
N ALA A 51 2.69 4.93 -4.74
CA ALA A 51 2.54 6.28 -4.19
C ALA A 51 1.81 7.22 -5.18
N LEU A 52 2.17 7.14 -6.45
CA LEU A 52 1.55 7.92 -7.51
C LEU A 52 0.09 7.48 -7.76
N ALA A 53 -0.18 6.19 -7.77
CA ALA A 53 -1.53 5.63 -7.91
C ALA A 53 -2.44 6.07 -6.76
N ILE A 54 -1.97 6.01 -5.51
CA ILE A 54 -2.69 6.49 -4.33
C ILE A 54 -2.93 8.00 -4.43
N SER A 55 -1.92 8.76 -4.82
CA SER A 55 -2.05 10.21 -5.00
C SER A 55 -3.10 10.58 -6.04
N LYS A 56 -3.18 9.82 -7.14
CA LYS A 56 -4.22 10.00 -8.16
C LYS A 56 -5.60 9.56 -7.68
N ARG A 57 -5.70 8.45 -6.94
CA ARG A 57 -6.98 7.85 -6.51
C ARG A 57 -7.61 8.58 -5.33
N TYR A 58 -6.81 9.01 -4.36
CA TYR A 58 -7.26 9.65 -3.13
C TYR A 58 -7.00 11.16 -3.09
N GLY A 59 -6.24 11.71 -4.05
CA GLY A 59 -6.03 13.15 -4.17
C GLY A 59 -5.04 13.74 -3.17
N PHE A 60 -4.23 12.94 -2.48
CA PHE A 60 -3.20 13.41 -1.54
C PHE A 60 -1.82 12.82 -1.86
N GLN A 61 -0.77 13.63 -1.68
CA GLN A 61 0.59 13.20 -1.99
C GLN A 61 1.27 12.51 -0.80
N LEU A 62 1.73 11.29 -1.01
CA LEU A 62 2.72 10.64 -0.15
C LEU A 62 4.09 11.28 -0.39
N ARG A 63 4.62 12.01 0.60
CA ARG A 63 5.94 12.67 0.49
C ARG A 63 7.04 11.72 0.95
N SER A 64 7.99 11.43 0.04
CA SER A 64 9.06 10.45 0.26
C SER A 64 10.22 10.90 1.17
N ASP A 65 10.28 12.18 1.55
CA ASP A 65 11.42 12.76 2.28
C ASP A 65 11.36 12.60 3.81
N ASN A 66 10.33 11.92 4.34
CA ASN A 66 10.17 11.72 5.78
C ASN A 66 10.33 10.25 6.18
N ASP A 67 10.89 10.01 7.38
CA ASP A 67 10.85 8.71 8.08
C ASP A 67 9.44 8.09 8.14
N GLU A 68 8.42 8.95 8.07
CA GLU A 68 7.02 8.57 7.99
C GLU A 68 6.74 7.71 6.75
N ASN A 69 7.34 8.01 5.60
CA ASN A 69 7.11 7.24 4.37
C ASN A 69 7.61 5.80 4.52
N ARG A 70 8.75 5.59 5.18
CA ARG A 70 9.26 4.25 5.50
C ARG A 70 8.30 3.47 6.42
N ARG A 71 7.57 4.16 7.30
CA ARG A 71 6.54 3.54 8.15
C ARG A 71 5.27 3.26 7.38
N ILE A 72 4.81 4.20 6.56
CA ILE A 72 3.59 4.07 5.74
C ILE A 72 3.75 2.89 4.76
N PHE A 73 4.89 2.81 4.09
CA PHE A 73 5.23 1.72 3.18
C PHE A 73 5.76 0.47 3.90
N ALA A 74 5.80 0.44 5.23
CA ALA A 74 6.27 -0.75 5.94
C ALA A 74 5.33 -1.93 5.75
N SER A 75 4.02 -1.72 5.80
CA SER A 75 3.00 -2.76 5.64
C SER A 75 1.71 -2.19 5.07
N LEU A 76 0.84 -3.06 4.52
CA LEU A 76 -0.46 -2.64 3.99
C LEU A 76 -1.32 -1.95 5.06
N ARG A 77 -1.26 -2.42 6.30
CA ARG A 77 -1.97 -1.81 7.44
C ARG A 77 -1.49 -0.38 7.70
N ALA A 78 -0.19 -0.13 7.68
CA ALA A 78 0.35 1.21 7.89
C ALA A 78 -0.06 2.16 6.75
N LEU A 79 -0.02 1.65 5.51
CA LEU A 79 -0.48 2.37 4.33
C LEU A 79 -1.96 2.70 4.42
N SER A 80 -2.79 1.71 4.77
CA SER A 80 -4.24 1.86 4.94
C SER A 80 -4.60 2.81 6.05
N ALA A 81 -3.94 2.74 7.20
CA ALA A 81 -4.16 3.68 8.28
C ALA A 81 -3.85 5.12 7.87
N HIS A 82 -2.78 5.33 7.08
CA HIS A 82 -2.43 6.66 6.59
C HIS A 82 -3.43 7.17 5.54
N VAL A 83 -3.85 6.31 4.62
CA VAL A 83 -4.86 6.63 3.60
C VAL A 83 -6.18 6.99 4.26
N GLU A 84 -6.68 6.18 5.18
CA GLU A 84 -7.93 6.45 5.91
C GLU A 84 -7.85 7.72 6.76
N ALA A 85 -6.69 8.03 7.35
CA ALA A 85 -6.49 9.27 8.10
C ALA A 85 -6.51 10.53 7.22
N ASN A 86 -6.12 10.43 5.95
CA ASN A 86 -6.08 11.55 5.00
C ASN A 86 -7.28 11.60 4.05
N LYS A 87 -8.06 10.51 3.96
CA LYS A 87 -9.29 10.42 3.19
C LYS A 87 -10.30 11.40 3.78
N THR A 88 -10.37 12.59 3.19
CA THR A 88 -11.35 13.60 3.55
C THR A 88 -12.62 13.24 2.79
N VAL A 89 -13.57 12.60 3.49
CA VAL A 89 -14.93 12.33 2.98
C VAL A 89 -15.69 13.61 2.64
#